data_AF-A0A7C3TWQ2-F1
#
_entry.id   AF-A0A7C3TWQ2-F1
#
_cell.length_a   1.000
_cell.length_b   1.000
_cell.length_c   1.000
_cell.angle_alpha   90.00
_cell.angle_beta   90.00
_cell.angle_gamma   90.00
#
_symmetry.space_group_name_H-M   'P 1'
#
loop_
_entity.id
_entity.type
_entity.pdbx_description
1 polymer ?
#
loop_
_entity_poly.entity_id
_entity_poly.type
_entity_poly.pdbx_seq_one_letter_code
_entity_poly.pdbx_strand_id
1 'polypeptide(L)'
;MRALVTGGAGFIGSHIVDLLMKLGHEVTVLDDFSSGRRENLSRHLGDPRFRLVRGDVRDPAAVRSCVEGADWVIHEAAMVSVQRSMEDPELTMDVNVAGTRTVLEECAATGMRRFVLASSCAVYGSPEKIPVGEDARPDPLSPYARSKLEAEGICMEFHRDEGVPVVCLRYF
;
A
#
# COMPACT_ATOMS: atom_id res chain seq x y z
N MET A 1 16.81 1.47 -9.85
CA MET A 1 15.58 0.69 -9.58
C MET A 1 14.40 1.57 -9.87
N ARG A 2 13.33 0.98 -10.36
CA ARG A 2 12.03 1.63 -10.58
C ARG A 2 11.09 1.24 -9.46
N ALA A 3 10.56 2.22 -8.75
CA ALA A 3 9.65 2.01 -7.62
C ALA A 3 8.27 2.58 -7.93
N LEU A 4 7.23 1.80 -7.67
CA LEU A 4 5.86 2.28 -7.58
C LEU A 4 5.53 2.52 -6.11
N VAL A 5 5.01 3.72 -5.80
CA VAL A 5 4.44 4.06 -4.50
C VAL A 5 2.96 4.39 -4.69
N THR A 6 2.06 3.48 -4.32
CA THR A 6 0.62 3.80 -4.29
C THR A 6 0.33 4.62 -3.05
N GLY A 7 -0.59 5.58 -3.08
CA GLY A 7 -0.81 6.47 -1.92
C GLY A 7 0.36 7.41 -1.68
N GLY A 8 1.20 7.62 -2.70
CA GLY A 8 2.43 8.40 -2.61
C GLY A 8 2.21 9.89 -2.36
N ALA A 9 1.00 10.42 -2.55
CA ALA A 9 0.65 11.79 -2.16
C ALA A 9 0.18 11.88 -0.70
N GLY A 10 0.02 10.75 0.00
CA GLY A 10 -0.30 10.67 1.42
C GLY A 10 0.89 11.03 2.33
N PHE A 11 0.69 10.92 3.64
CA PHE A 11 1.72 11.25 4.63
C PHE A 11 2.94 10.34 4.47
N ILE A 12 2.83 9.04 4.79
CA ILE A 12 3.97 8.10 4.74
C ILE A 12 4.51 7.97 3.30
N GLY A 13 3.62 7.78 2.33
CA GLY A 13 3.98 7.61 0.92
C GLY A 13 4.86 8.74 0.38
N SER A 14 4.57 10.01 0.69
CA SER A 14 5.35 11.14 0.18
C SER A 14 6.76 11.20 0.77
N HIS A 15 6.95 10.79 2.02
CA HIS A 15 8.27 10.68 2.63
C HIS A 15 9.09 9.52 2.03
N ILE A 16 8.44 8.41 1.66
CA ILE A 16 9.07 7.31 0.92
C ILE A 16 9.51 7.80 -0.47
N VAL A 17 8.64 8.54 -1.18
CA VAL A 17 8.98 9.17 -2.47
C VAL A 17 10.19 10.09 -2.33
N ASP A 18 10.21 10.97 -1.33
CA ASP A 18 11.35 11.86 -1.04
C ASP A 18 12.66 11.08 -0.89
N LEU A 19 12.64 9.99 -0.12
CA LEU A 19 13.81 9.16 0.11
C LEU A 19 14.27 8.45 -1.17
N LEU A 20 13.35 7.83 -1.91
CA LEU A 20 13.68 7.11 -3.15
C LEU A 20 14.27 8.04 -4.21
N MET A 21 13.68 9.23 -4.38
CA MET A 21 14.18 10.26 -5.29
C MET A 21 15.59 10.74 -4.89
N LYS A 22 15.82 10.95 -3.59
CA LYS A 22 17.13 11.31 -3.03
C LYS A 22 18.18 10.23 -3.28
N LEU A 23 17.79 8.96 -3.22
CA LEU A 23 18.66 7.82 -3.50
C LEU A 23 18.91 7.56 -4.99
N GLY A 24 18.32 8.36 -5.88
CA GLY A 24 18.56 8.27 -7.31
C GLY A 24 17.69 7.28 -8.05
N HIS A 25 16.59 6.82 -7.45
CA HIS A 25 15.66 5.88 -8.10
C HIS A 25 14.66 6.60 -9.00
N GLU A 26 14.07 5.83 -9.93
CA GLU A 26 12.90 6.26 -10.70
C GLU A 26 11.66 5.92 -9.89
N VAL A 27 10.76 6.89 -9.75
CA VAL A 27 9.59 6.77 -8.86
C VAL A 27 8.32 7.09 -9.64
N THR A 28 7.41 6.13 -9.67
CA THR A 28 6.02 6.34 -10.10
C THR A 28 5.12 6.38 -8.88
N VAL A 29 4.25 7.39 -8.80
CA VAL A 29 3.21 7.49 -7.78
C VAL A 29 1.85 7.24 -8.40
N LEU A 30 1.05 6.38 -7.78
CA LEU A 30 -0.37 6.21 -8.07
C LEU A 30 -1.19 6.73 -6.88
N ASP A 31 -2.03 7.73 -7.07
CA ASP A 31 -2.82 8.33 -6.00
C ASP A 31 -4.13 8.92 -6.53
N ASP A 32 -5.23 8.76 -5.79
CA ASP A 32 -6.55 9.27 -6.17
C ASP A 32 -6.84 10.67 -5.57
N PHE A 33 -5.99 11.13 -4.65
CA PHE A 33 -6.13 12.34 -3.84
C PHE A 33 -7.36 12.35 -2.92
N SER A 34 -7.88 11.19 -2.53
CA SER A 34 -8.98 11.07 -1.55
C SER A 34 -8.57 11.62 -0.17
N SER A 35 -7.32 11.36 0.23
CA SER A 35 -6.66 12.00 1.40
C SER A 35 -5.27 12.56 1.10
N GLY A 36 -4.66 12.15 -0.01
CA GLY A 36 -3.36 12.63 -0.45
C GLY A 36 -3.41 14.10 -0.91
N ARG A 37 -2.27 14.79 -0.85
CA ARG A 37 -2.13 16.18 -1.27
C ARG A 37 -1.03 16.30 -2.31
N ARG A 38 -1.35 16.90 -3.46
CA ARG A 38 -0.39 17.06 -4.57
C ARG A 38 0.82 17.90 -4.15
N GLU A 39 0.65 18.80 -3.20
CA GLU A 39 1.69 19.66 -2.63
C GLU A 39 2.81 18.84 -1.99
N ASN A 40 2.50 17.66 -1.43
CA ASN A 40 3.50 16.75 -0.85
C ASN A 40 4.53 16.27 -1.89
N LEU A 41 4.16 16.27 -3.18
CA LEU A 41 4.99 15.82 -4.30
C LEU A 41 5.59 16.98 -5.12
N SER A 42 5.28 18.22 -4.76
CA SER A 42 5.59 19.42 -5.55
C SER A 42 7.05 19.54 -5.97
N ARG A 43 7.98 19.16 -5.09
CA ARG A 43 9.43 19.25 -5.33
C ARG A 43 9.98 18.29 -6.39
N HIS A 44 9.22 17.25 -6.74
CA HIS A 44 9.63 16.24 -7.74
C HIS A 44 8.96 16.45 -9.09
N LEU A 45 7.97 17.36 -9.18
CA LEU A 45 7.28 17.66 -10.42
C LEU A 45 8.27 18.21 -11.45
N GLY A 46 8.36 17.55 -12.61
CA GLY A 46 9.27 17.92 -13.69
C GLY A 46 10.62 17.23 -13.67
N ASP A 47 10.95 16.46 -12.62
CA ASP A 47 12.11 15.56 -12.65
C ASP A 47 11.82 14.39 -13.62
N PRO A 48 12.70 14.09 -14.59
CA PRO A 48 12.47 13.01 -15.55
C PRO A 48 12.39 11.61 -14.93
N ARG A 49 12.87 11.44 -13.69
CA ARG A 49 12.78 10.17 -12.93
C ARG A 49 11.46 10.04 -12.17
N PHE A 50 10.65 11.09 -12.11
CA PHE A 50 9.41 11.12 -11.35
C PHE A 50 8.19 11.12 -12.29
N ARG A 51 7.26 10.21 -12.02
CA ARG A 51 5.97 10.13 -12.71
C ARG A 51 4.84 10.13 -11.69
N LEU A 52 3.86 11.01 -11.88
CA LEU A 52 2.63 11.04 -11.08
C LEU A 52 1.45 10.59 -11.94
N VAL A 53 0.76 9.55 -11.49
CA VAL A 53 -0.47 9.03 -12.09
C VAL A 53 -1.61 9.27 -11.12
N ARG A 54 -2.60 10.05 -11.54
CA ARG A 54 -3.86 10.17 -10.81
C ARG A 54 -4.72 8.96 -11.14
N GLY A 55 -5.06 8.15 -10.16
CA GLY A 55 -5.84 6.94 -10.37
C GLY A 55 -6.11 6.20 -9.06
N ASP A 56 -7.00 5.23 -9.14
CA ASP A 56 -7.43 4.43 -8.01
C ASP A 56 -6.77 3.04 -8.06
N VAL A 57 -6.41 2.49 -6.90
CA VAL A 57 -5.86 1.13 -6.80
C VAL A 57 -6.89 0.05 -7.13
N ARG A 58 -8.17 0.38 -7.10
CA ARG A 58 -9.26 -0.50 -7.52
C ARG A 58 -9.41 -0.57 -9.04
N ASP A 59 -8.76 0.30 -9.81
CA ASP A 59 -8.77 0.29 -11.28
C ASP A 59 -7.57 -0.53 -11.80
N PRO A 60 -7.80 -1.76 -12.33
CA PRO A 60 -6.72 -2.61 -12.82
C PRO A 60 -5.92 -1.97 -13.96
N ALA A 61 -6.56 -1.16 -14.82
CA ALA A 61 -5.88 -0.53 -15.94
C ALA A 61 -4.92 0.57 -15.45
N ALA A 62 -5.34 1.37 -14.47
CA ALA A 62 -4.49 2.38 -13.84
C ALA A 62 -3.29 1.72 -13.16
N VAL A 63 -3.52 0.66 -12.37
CA VAL A 63 -2.49 -0.12 -11.69
C VAL A 63 -1.51 -0.73 -12.69
N ARG A 64 -1.99 -1.45 -13.71
CA ARG A 64 -1.16 -2.08 -14.75
C ARG A 64 -0.18 -1.11 -15.39
N SER A 65 -0.68 0.09 -15.73
CA SER A 65 0.14 1.15 -16.35
C SER A 65 1.27 1.69 -15.47
N CYS A 66 1.21 1.42 -14.16
CA CYS A 66 2.19 1.85 -13.15
C CYS A 66 3.12 0.71 -12.71
N VAL A 67 2.63 -0.53 -12.71
CA VAL A 67 3.40 -1.71 -12.30
C VAL A 67 4.34 -2.18 -13.41
N GLU A 68 4.03 -1.89 -14.67
CA GLU A 68 4.88 -2.28 -15.81
C GLU A 68 6.33 -1.76 -15.66
N GLY A 69 7.27 -2.70 -15.48
CA GLY A 69 8.69 -2.42 -15.30
C GLY A 69 9.13 -2.05 -13.86
N ALA A 70 8.22 -1.98 -12.89
CA ALA A 70 8.58 -1.72 -11.50
C ALA A 70 9.44 -2.86 -10.91
N ASP A 71 10.55 -2.51 -10.27
CA ASP A 71 11.34 -3.44 -9.45
C ASP A 71 10.71 -3.61 -8.06
N TRP A 72 10.14 -2.53 -7.52
CA TRP A 72 9.56 -2.48 -6.18
C TRP A 72 8.17 -1.86 -6.22
N VAL A 73 7.24 -2.44 -5.48
CA VAL A 73 5.92 -1.85 -5.20
C VAL A 73 5.80 -1.64 -3.70
N ILE A 74 5.55 -0.39 -3.31
CA ILE A 74 5.39 0.03 -1.92
C ILE A 74 3.95 0.54 -1.79
N HIS A 75 3.09 -0.33 -1.28
CA HIS A 75 1.64 -0.18 -1.28
C HIS A 75 1.16 0.54 -0.01
N GLU A 76 1.13 1.88 -0.08
CA GLU A 76 0.66 2.77 1.00
C GLU A 76 -0.78 3.27 0.79
N ALA A 77 -1.42 2.97 -0.34
CA ALA A 77 -2.79 3.40 -0.63
C ALA A 77 -3.79 2.64 0.25
N ALA A 78 -4.50 3.37 1.12
CA ALA A 78 -5.52 2.81 2.00
C ALA A 78 -6.44 3.91 2.56
N MET A 79 -7.67 3.52 2.91
CA MET A 79 -8.49 4.23 3.88
C MET A 79 -8.03 3.88 5.29
N VAL A 80 -7.41 4.84 5.98
CA VAL A 80 -6.71 4.61 7.26
C VAL A 80 -7.50 4.99 8.52
N SER A 81 -8.56 5.78 8.40
CA SER A 81 -9.29 6.30 9.56
C SER A 81 -10.16 5.20 10.19
N VAL A 82 -9.91 4.91 11.47
CA VAL A 82 -10.74 3.97 12.24
C VAL A 82 -12.18 4.47 12.32
N GLN A 83 -12.41 5.74 12.62
CA GLN A 83 -13.74 6.33 12.70
C GLN A 83 -14.48 6.19 11.37
N ARG A 84 -13.84 6.62 10.26
CA ARG A 84 -14.44 6.49 8.93
C ARG A 84 -14.71 5.05 8.56
N SER A 85 -13.86 4.11 8.99
CA SER A 85 -14.11 2.69 8.73
C SER A 85 -15.33 2.13 9.45
N MET A 86 -15.71 2.71 10.58
CA MET A 86 -16.96 2.36 11.27
C MET A 86 -18.17 2.97 10.59
N GLU A 87 -18.03 4.16 10.01
CA GLU A 87 -19.08 4.86 9.27
C GLU A 87 -19.35 4.22 7.90
N ASP A 88 -18.28 3.80 7.22
CA ASP A 88 -18.33 3.20 5.88
C ASP A 88 -17.38 1.99 5.78
N PRO A 89 -17.78 0.85 6.35
CA PRO A 89 -16.98 -0.37 6.35
C PRO A 89 -16.82 -0.95 4.94
N GLU A 90 -17.83 -0.79 4.08
CA GLU A 90 -17.84 -1.32 2.72
C GLU A 90 -16.79 -0.64 1.86
N LEU A 91 -16.73 0.70 1.89
CA LEU A 91 -15.68 1.45 1.21
C LEU A 91 -14.29 1.11 1.76
N THR A 92 -14.18 0.89 3.07
CA THR A 92 -12.91 0.49 3.68
C THR A 92 -12.43 -0.85 3.13
N MET A 93 -13.30 -1.85 3.05
CA MET A 93 -12.96 -3.16 2.50
C MET A 93 -12.66 -3.07 1.01
N ASP A 94 -13.44 -2.29 0.26
CA ASP A 94 -13.23 -2.10 -1.17
C ASP A 94 -11.85 -1.47 -1.47
N VAL A 95 -11.48 -0.40 -0.77
CA VAL A 95 -10.18 0.25 -0.97
C VAL A 95 -9.03 -0.61 -0.43
N ASN A 96 -9.13 -1.09 0.82
CA ASN A 96 -7.99 -1.71 1.49
C ASN A 96 -7.78 -3.17 1.11
N VAL A 97 -8.85 -3.91 0.80
CA VAL A 97 -8.79 -5.33 0.48
C VAL A 97 -8.87 -5.55 -1.02
N ALA A 98 -9.95 -5.09 -1.66
CA ALA A 98 -10.11 -5.28 -3.11
C ALA A 98 -9.04 -4.49 -3.89
N GLY A 99 -8.75 -3.24 -3.49
CA GLY A 99 -7.65 -2.47 -4.06
C GLY A 99 -6.28 -3.14 -3.90
N THR A 100 -5.97 -3.72 -2.74
CA THR A 100 -4.72 -4.47 -2.53
C THR A 100 -4.65 -5.71 -3.43
N ARG A 101 -5.77 -6.44 -3.58
CA ARG A 101 -5.87 -7.58 -4.50
C ARG A 101 -5.59 -7.15 -5.94
N THR A 102 -6.24 -6.08 -6.42
CA THR A 102 -6.02 -5.55 -7.77
C THR A 102 -4.55 -5.21 -8.01
N VAL A 103 -3.89 -4.57 -7.03
CA VAL A 103 -2.45 -4.30 -7.15
C VAL A 103 -1.65 -5.60 -7.26
N LEU A 104 -1.89 -6.57 -6.37
CA LEU A 104 -1.19 -7.86 -6.41
C LEU A 104 -1.42 -8.66 -7.71
N GLU A 105 -2.64 -8.66 -8.24
CA GLU A 105 -2.99 -9.33 -9.51
C GLU A 105 -2.16 -8.75 -10.68
N GLU A 106 -2.07 -7.43 -10.76
CA GLU A 106 -1.25 -6.77 -11.79
C GLU A 106 0.26 -6.93 -11.53
N CYS A 107 0.66 -7.17 -10.28
CA CYS A 107 2.04 -7.44 -9.89
C CYS A 107 2.50 -8.86 -10.23
N ALA A 108 1.63 -9.85 -10.11
CA ALA A 108 2.00 -11.26 -10.23
C ALA A 108 2.43 -11.65 -11.65
N ALA A 109 1.93 -10.94 -12.66
CA ALA A 109 2.37 -11.08 -14.05
C ALA A 109 3.73 -10.42 -14.35
N THR A 110 4.41 -9.84 -13.34
CA THR A 110 5.67 -9.10 -13.53
C THR A 110 6.88 -9.77 -12.90
N GLY A 111 8.08 -9.40 -13.37
CA GLY A 111 9.35 -9.84 -12.79
C GLY A 111 9.82 -8.98 -11.59
N MET A 112 8.89 -8.40 -10.82
CA MET A 112 9.26 -7.51 -9.71
C MET A 112 10.06 -8.22 -8.63
N ARG A 113 10.80 -7.44 -7.84
CA ARG A 113 11.70 -7.96 -6.80
C ARG A 113 11.09 -7.93 -5.41
N ARG A 114 10.20 -6.98 -5.11
CA ARG A 114 9.55 -6.83 -3.80
C ARG A 114 8.19 -6.12 -3.90
N PHE A 115 7.23 -6.65 -3.15
CA PHE A 115 5.97 -5.98 -2.82
C PHE A 115 5.95 -5.71 -1.30
N VAL A 116 5.73 -4.46 -0.89
CA VAL A 116 5.68 -4.07 0.52
C VAL A 116 4.29 -3.52 0.83
N LEU A 117 3.56 -4.18 1.72
CA LEU A 117 2.25 -3.74 2.21
C LEU A 117 2.42 -2.93 3.50
N ALA A 118 1.82 -1.73 3.55
CA ALA A 118 1.59 -1.02 4.80
C ALA A 118 0.41 -1.64 5.57
N SER A 119 0.70 -2.50 6.54
CA SER A 119 -0.26 -2.99 7.54
C SER A 119 -0.25 -2.10 8.79
N SER A 120 -0.89 -2.55 9.88
CA SER A 120 -1.03 -1.77 11.12
C SER A 120 -0.99 -2.66 12.36
N CYS A 121 -0.47 -2.14 13.47
CA CYS A 121 -0.58 -2.78 14.77
C CYS A 121 -2.03 -2.90 15.26
N ALA A 122 -2.98 -2.17 14.64
CA ALA A 122 -4.41 -2.27 14.93
C ALA A 122 -4.96 -3.70 14.72
N VAL A 123 -4.28 -4.54 13.93
CA VAL A 123 -4.62 -5.96 13.75
C VAL A 123 -4.56 -6.75 15.06
N TYR A 124 -3.79 -6.30 16.07
CA TYR A 124 -3.68 -6.97 17.36
C TYR A 124 -4.80 -6.62 18.34
N GLY A 125 -5.62 -5.60 18.05
CA GLY A 125 -6.73 -5.21 18.92
C GLY A 125 -6.31 -4.85 20.34
N SER A 126 -6.77 -5.64 21.30
CA SER A 126 -6.47 -5.50 22.74
C SER A 126 -5.54 -6.63 23.22
N PRO A 127 -4.23 -6.53 22.96
CA PRO A 127 -3.28 -7.59 23.31
C PRO A 127 -3.15 -7.78 24.82
N GLU A 128 -3.06 -9.03 25.27
CA GLU A 128 -2.90 -9.37 26.70
C GLU A 128 -1.50 -9.03 27.26
N LYS A 129 -0.49 -8.92 26.38
CA LYS A 129 0.92 -8.69 26.76
C LYS A 129 1.56 -7.61 25.88
N ILE A 130 2.43 -6.80 26.49
CA ILE A 130 3.23 -5.77 25.82
C ILE A 130 4.70 -5.99 26.24
N PRO A 131 5.68 -5.95 25.31
CA PRO A 131 5.54 -5.67 23.87
C PRO A 131 4.81 -6.79 23.12
N VAL A 132 4.15 -6.43 22.02
CA VAL A 132 3.43 -7.37 21.15
C VAL A 132 4.40 -7.88 20.08
N GLY A 133 4.65 -9.18 20.05
CA GLY A 133 5.42 -9.84 18.99
C GLY A 133 4.57 -10.12 17.74
N GLU A 134 5.21 -10.30 16.59
CA GLU A 134 4.52 -10.60 15.33
C GLU A 134 3.78 -11.95 15.33
N ASP A 135 4.17 -12.86 16.23
CA ASP A 135 3.55 -14.15 16.50
C ASP A 135 2.27 -14.05 17.36
N ALA A 136 1.99 -12.88 17.94
CA ALA A 136 0.76 -12.66 18.68
C ALA A 136 -0.46 -12.83 17.77
N ARG A 137 -1.50 -13.50 18.29
CA ARG A 137 -2.74 -13.73 17.56
C ARG A 137 -3.41 -12.39 17.25
N PRO A 138 -3.74 -12.10 15.97
CA PRO A 138 -4.55 -10.94 15.61
C PRO A 138 -5.96 -11.02 16.21
N ASP A 139 -6.48 -9.87 16.65
CA ASP A 139 -7.84 -9.70 17.17
C ASP A 139 -8.41 -8.34 16.70
N PRO A 140 -8.71 -8.18 15.40
CA PRO A 140 -9.07 -6.88 14.84
C PRO A 140 -10.41 -6.36 15.40
N LEU A 141 -10.38 -5.18 16.03
CA LEU A 141 -11.54 -4.56 16.70
C LEU A 141 -12.29 -3.50 15.86
N SER A 142 -11.91 -3.33 14.59
CA SER A 142 -12.55 -2.37 13.68
C SER A 142 -12.51 -2.86 12.22
N PRO A 143 -13.36 -2.34 11.33
CA PRO A 143 -13.29 -2.61 9.90
C PRO A 143 -11.93 -2.23 9.30
N TYR A 144 -11.33 -1.13 9.73
CA TYR A 144 -9.94 -0.79 9.37
C TYR A 144 -8.96 -1.90 9.75
N ALA A 145 -8.95 -2.33 11.02
CA ALA A 145 -8.04 -3.38 11.49
C ALA A 145 -8.27 -4.70 10.74
N ARG A 146 -9.54 -5.05 10.51
CA ARG A 146 -9.91 -6.24 9.73
C ARG A 146 -9.39 -6.16 8.31
N SER A 147 -9.59 -5.03 7.64
CA SER A 147 -9.14 -4.82 6.27
C SER A 147 -7.62 -4.95 6.11
N LYS A 148 -6.84 -4.48 7.09
CA LYS A 148 -5.38 -4.63 7.09
C LYS A 148 -4.96 -6.09 7.29
N LEU A 149 -5.62 -6.81 8.20
CA LEU A 149 -5.36 -8.23 8.39
C LEU A 149 -5.75 -9.07 7.16
N GLU A 150 -6.89 -8.77 6.52
CA GLU A 150 -7.30 -9.45 5.29
C GLU A 150 -6.34 -9.16 4.13
N ALA A 151 -5.86 -7.92 4.00
CA ALA A 151 -4.84 -7.56 3.02
C ALA A 151 -3.51 -8.31 3.24
N GLU A 152 -3.11 -8.56 4.50
CA GLU A 152 -1.97 -9.46 4.80
C GLU A 152 -2.24 -10.88 4.30
N GLY A 153 -3.44 -11.41 4.54
CA GLY A 153 -3.86 -12.73 4.05
C GLY A 153 -3.73 -12.86 2.54
N ILE A 154 -4.23 -11.87 1.80
CA ILE A 154 -4.11 -11.83 0.32
C ILE A 154 -2.65 -11.78 -0.11
N CYS A 155 -1.79 -10.98 0.54
CA CYS A 155 -0.36 -10.96 0.23
C CYS A 155 0.26 -12.36 0.37
N MET A 156 -0.08 -13.08 1.45
CA MET A 156 0.44 -14.42 1.70
C MET A 156 -0.12 -15.47 0.73
N GLU A 157 -1.36 -15.30 0.25
CA GLU A 157 -1.93 -16.11 -0.83
C GLU A 157 -1.12 -15.94 -2.12
N PHE A 158 -0.91 -14.70 -2.59
CA PHE A 158 -0.13 -14.42 -3.80
C PHE A 158 1.33 -14.88 -3.69
N HIS A 159 1.93 -14.77 -2.50
CA HIS A 159 3.27 -15.31 -2.27
C HIS A 159 3.31 -16.83 -2.45
N ARG A 160 2.37 -17.55 -1.85
CA ARG A 160 2.31 -19.02 -1.88
C ARG A 160 1.97 -19.53 -3.27
N ASP A 161 1.00 -18.92 -3.94
CA ASP A 161 0.39 -19.46 -5.15
C ASP A 161 1.08 -18.94 -6.43
N GLU A 162 1.62 -17.71 -6.40
CA GLU A 162 2.23 -17.04 -7.56
C GLU A 162 3.69 -16.61 -7.34
N GLY A 163 4.25 -16.83 -6.14
CA GLY A 163 5.65 -16.51 -5.85
C GLY A 163 5.95 -15.02 -5.67
N VAL A 164 4.93 -14.16 -5.52
CA VAL A 164 5.13 -12.72 -5.35
C VAL A 164 5.97 -12.45 -4.09
N PRO A 165 7.07 -11.67 -4.17
CA PRO A 165 8.00 -11.47 -3.05
C PRO A 165 7.47 -10.41 -2.06
N VAL A 166 6.47 -10.78 -1.26
CA VAL A 166 5.76 -9.87 -0.34
C VAL A 166 6.47 -9.66 1.01
N VAL A 167 6.26 -8.49 1.60
CA VAL A 167 6.54 -8.17 3.01
C VAL A 167 5.41 -7.30 3.53
N CYS A 168 4.84 -7.64 4.69
CA CYS A 168 3.81 -6.83 5.35
C CYS A 168 4.40 -6.14 6.57
N LEU A 169 4.27 -4.81 6.66
CA LEU A 169 4.80 -4.01 7.76
C LEU A 169 3.67 -3.51 8.65
N ARG A 170 3.58 -3.99 9.90
CA ARG A 170 2.56 -3.53 10.86
C ARG A 170 3.03 -2.21 11.52
N TYR A 171 2.63 -1.06 10.96
CA TYR A 171 2.98 0.27 11.50
C TYR A 171 2.25 0.60 12.82
N PHE A 172 2.86 1.46 13.65
CA PHE A 172 2.37 1.92 14.95
C PHE A 172 1.85 3.36 14.91
#